data_AF-A0A5N7MP63-F1
#
_entry.id   AF-A0A5N7MP63-F1
#
_cell.length_a   1.000
_cell.length_b   1.000
_cell.length_c   1.000
_cell.angle_alpha   90.00
_cell.angle_beta   90.00
_cell.angle_gamma   90.00
#
_symmetry.space_group_name_H-M   'P 1'
#
loop_
_entity.id
_entity.type
_entity.pdbx_description
1 polymer ?
#
loop_
_entity_poly.entity_id
_entity_poly.type
_entity_poly.pdbx_seq_one_letter_code
_entity_poly.pdbx_strand_id
1 'polypeptide(L)'
;MFLDASAVCGILANEEDKDILLAKLDAATTPLTTSPVAMMESVLAVSKAKKITIDEAEELVTDFMSVLKVRNISITPEIGKRAIRARVQYGKPHPAQLNMGDTFAYACAKNYNIPLLYKGKDFPHTDLA
;
A
#
# COMPACT_ATOMS: atom_id res chain seq x y z
N MET A 1 -1.18 9.62 5.17
CA MET A 1 -1.31 8.16 5.32
C MET A 1 -0.88 7.54 4.00
N PHE A 2 0.02 6.56 4.02
CA PHE A 2 0.44 5.83 2.84
C PHE A 2 -0.55 4.69 2.55
N LEU A 3 -1.02 4.59 1.32
CA LEU A 3 -1.93 3.54 0.85
C LEU A 3 -1.10 2.43 0.20
N ASP A 4 -1.07 1.26 0.83
CA ASP A 4 -0.50 0.05 0.28
C ASP A 4 -1.43 -0.63 -0.73
N ALA A 5 -0.86 -1.42 -1.64
CA ALA A 5 -1.58 -2.15 -2.67
C ALA A 5 -2.65 -3.10 -2.09
N SER A 6 -2.37 -3.73 -0.95
CA SER A 6 -3.34 -4.62 -0.28
C SER A 6 -4.62 -3.89 0.14
N ALA A 7 -4.52 -2.65 0.64
CA ALA A 7 -5.67 -1.85 1.02
C ALA A 7 -6.46 -1.37 -0.20
N VAL A 8 -5.77 -0.91 -1.25
CA VAL A 8 -6.40 -0.47 -2.51
C VAL A 8 -7.17 -1.62 -3.14
N CYS A 9 -6.55 -2.80 -3.25
CA CYS A 9 -7.20 -4.00 -3.76
C CYS A 9 -8.41 -4.37 -2.89
N GLY A 10 -8.28 -4.40 -1.56
CA GLY A 10 -9.38 -4.76 -0.67
C GLY A 10 -10.61 -3.87 -0.81
N ILE A 11 -10.41 -2.57 -1.04
CA ILE A 11 -11.51 -1.63 -1.29
C ILE A 11 -12.13 -1.87 -2.67
N LEU A 12 -11.32 -1.91 -3.73
CA LEU A 12 -11.82 -1.98 -5.12
C LEU A 12 -12.38 -3.35 -5.51
N ALA A 13 -11.87 -4.41 -4.89
CA ALA A 13 -12.39 -5.77 -5.05
C ALA A 13 -13.63 -6.04 -4.17
N ASN A 14 -14.04 -5.07 -3.33
CA ASN A 14 -15.20 -5.19 -2.43
C ASN A 14 -15.08 -6.40 -1.48
N GLU A 15 -13.92 -6.54 -0.86
CA GLU A 15 -13.66 -7.59 0.12
C GLU A 15 -14.30 -7.26 1.48
N GLU A 16 -14.40 -8.26 2.37
CA GLU A 16 -15.09 -8.14 3.68
C GLU A 16 -14.58 -6.97 4.55
N ASP A 17 -13.29 -6.66 4.47
CA ASP A 17 -12.66 -5.60 5.26
C ASP A 17 -12.82 -4.19 4.66
N LYS A 18 -13.54 -4.03 3.53
CA LYS A 18 -13.66 -2.76 2.80
C LYS A 18 -14.14 -1.62 3.68
N ASP A 19 -15.21 -1.81 4.44
CA ASP A 19 -15.82 -0.74 5.23
C ASP A 19 -14.87 -0.26 6.35
N ILE A 20 -14.08 -1.17 6.90
CA ILE A 20 -13.04 -0.85 7.90
C ILE A 20 -11.93 -0.02 7.25
N LEU A 21 -11.50 -0.37 6.03
CA LEU A 21 -10.47 0.38 5.30
C LEU A 21 -10.96 1.78 4.91
N LEU A 22 -12.21 1.90 4.44
CA LEU A 22 -12.83 3.19 4.11
C LEU A 22 -12.97 4.08 5.35
N ALA A 23 -13.43 3.54 6.48
CA ALA A 23 -13.51 4.29 7.74
C ALA A 23 -12.14 4.84 8.19
N LYS A 24 -11.05 4.08 7.98
CA LYS A 24 -9.69 4.55 8.26
C LYS A 24 -9.24 5.67 7.31
N LEU A 25 -9.64 5.62 6.04
CA LEU A 25 -9.39 6.69 5.08
C LEU A 25 -10.13 7.97 5.46
N ASP A 26 -11.41 7.86 5.84
CA ASP A 26 -12.23 9.00 6.26
C ASP A 26 -11.71 9.65 7.55
N ALA A 27 -11.14 8.86 8.46
CA ALA A 27 -10.52 9.34 9.69
C ALA A 27 -9.09 9.89 9.50
N ALA A 28 -8.52 9.80 8.29
CA ALA A 28 -7.13 10.18 8.06
C ALA A 28 -6.94 11.71 8.16
N THR A 29 -6.08 12.14 9.08
CA THR A 29 -5.75 13.57 9.29
C THR A 29 -4.53 14.03 8.51
N THR A 30 -3.86 13.12 7.79
CA THR A 30 -2.65 13.40 6.99
C THR A 30 -2.95 13.18 5.51
N PRO A 31 -2.30 13.91 4.59
CA PRO A 31 -2.48 13.71 3.15
C PRO A 31 -2.32 12.24 2.76
N LEU A 32 -3.21 11.76 1.89
CA LEU A 32 -3.12 10.41 1.35
C LEU A 32 -2.00 10.35 0.32
N THR A 33 -1.15 9.34 0.41
CA THR A 33 -0.04 9.13 -0.51
C THR A 33 0.05 7.68 -0.95
N THR A 34 0.65 7.45 -2.11
CA THR A 34 1.01 6.13 -2.63
C THR A 34 2.33 6.22 -3.39
N SER A 35 2.86 5.11 -3.90
CA SER A 35 4.08 5.10 -4.70
C SER A 35 3.86 4.38 -6.04
N PRO A 36 4.75 4.53 -7.04
CA PRO A 36 4.65 3.80 -8.30
C PRO A 36 4.68 2.28 -8.11
N VAL A 37 5.36 1.79 -7.07
CA VAL A 37 5.39 0.35 -6.72
C VAL A 37 4.01 -0.10 -6.26
N ALA A 38 3.41 0.62 -5.31
CA ALA A 38 2.07 0.30 -4.80
C ALA A 38 0.99 0.48 -5.87
N MET A 39 1.12 1.45 -6.78
CA MET A 39 0.23 1.60 -7.95
C MET A 39 0.28 0.37 -8.85
N MET A 40 1.47 -0.07 -9.25
CA MET A 40 1.64 -1.24 -10.11
C MET A 40 1.07 -2.51 -9.44
N GLU A 41 1.39 -2.74 -8.16
CA GLU A 41 0.86 -3.90 -7.42
C GLU A 41 -0.66 -3.82 -7.24
N SER A 42 -1.22 -2.63 -7.03
CA SER A 42 -2.67 -2.43 -6.95
C SER A 42 -3.35 -2.85 -8.23
N VAL A 43 -2.83 -2.42 -9.39
CA VAL A 43 -3.40 -2.76 -10.71
C VAL A 43 -3.37 -4.27 -10.93
N LEU A 44 -2.23 -4.93 -10.67
CA LEU A 44 -2.12 -6.39 -10.79
C LEU A 44 -3.08 -7.13 -9.84
N ALA A 45 -3.18 -6.68 -8.60
CA ALA A 45 -4.05 -7.29 -7.59
C ALA A 45 -5.53 -7.12 -7.94
N VAL A 46 -5.95 -5.92 -8.35
CA VAL A 46 -7.32 -5.60 -8.74
C VAL A 46 -7.73 -6.35 -10.01
N SER A 47 -6.89 -6.39 -11.03
CA SER A 47 -7.13 -7.17 -12.25
C SER A 47 -7.40 -8.64 -11.91
N LYS A 48 -6.53 -9.23 -11.08
CA LYS A 48 -6.68 -10.63 -10.64
C LYS A 48 -7.94 -10.86 -9.82
N ALA A 49 -8.21 -10.00 -8.83
CA ALA A 49 -9.34 -10.17 -7.92
C ALA A 49 -10.69 -10.01 -8.63
N LYS A 50 -10.80 -9.02 -9.52
CA LYS A 50 -12.04 -8.72 -10.26
C LYS A 50 -12.18 -9.48 -11.58
N LYS A 51 -11.12 -10.19 -12.02
CA LYS A 51 -11.06 -10.90 -13.31
C LYS A 51 -11.29 -9.99 -14.53
N ILE A 52 -10.66 -8.81 -14.49
CA ILE A 52 -10.71 -7.79 -15.55
C ILE A 52 -9.33 -7.63 -16.18
N THR A 53 -9.26 -6.97 -17.33
CA THR A 53 -7.99 -6.67 -18.02
C THR A 53 -7.10 -5.73 -17.21
N ILE A 54 -5.82 -5.63 -17.57
CA ILE A 54 -4.88 -4.71 -16.94
C ILE A 54 -5.31 -3.26 -17.17
N ASP A 55 -5.73 -2.92 -18.40
CA ASP A 55 -6.15 -1.55 -18.75
C ASP A 55 -7.38 -1.13 -17.94
N GLU A 56 -8.40 -2.00 -17.81
CA GLU A 56 -9.58 -1.74 -16.97
C GLU A 56 -9.22 -1.59 -15.49
N ALA A 57 -8.26 -2.38 -14.99
CA ALA A 57 -7.80 -2.27 -13.61
C ALA A 57 -6.97 -1.00 -13.38
N GLU A 58 -6.15 -0.59 -14.35
CA GLU A 58 -5.37 0.65 -14.30
C GLU A 58 -6.27 1.87 -14.27
N GLU A 59 -7.30 1.92 -15.12
CA GLU A 59 -8.32 2.97 -15.12
C GLU A 59 -9.03 3.03 -13.76
N LEU A 60 -9.51 1.89 -13.25
CA LEU A 60 -10.21 1.82 -11.97
C LEU A 60 -9.34 2.29 -10.79
N VAL A 61 -8.07 1.86 -10.74
CA VAL A 61 -7.13 2.28 -9.69
C VAL A 61 -6.81 3.76 -9.83
N THR A 62 -6.59 4.26 -11.04
CA THR A 62 -6.26 5.67 -11.28
C THR A 62 -7.42 6.59 -10.89
N ASP A 63 -8.65 6.23 -11.27
CA ASP A 63 -9.85 6.96 -10.89
C ASP A 63 -10.05 6.97 -9.37
N PHE A 64 -9.85 5.84 -8.71
CA PHE A 64 -9.90 5.74 -7.25
C PHE A 64 -8.90 6.68 -6.57
N MET A 65 -7.65 6.69 -7.04
CA MET A 65 -6.61 7.59 -6.51
C MET A 65 -6.95 9.07 -6.76
N SER A 66 -7.52 9.38 -7.92
CA SER A 66 -7.93 10.73 -8.31
C SER A 66 -9.06 11.26 -7.42
N VAL A 67 -10.12 10.46 -7.19
CA VAL A 67 -11.24 10.79 -6.32
C VAL A 67 -10.76 11.08 -4.90
N LEU A 68 -9.85 10.26 -4.39
CA LEU A 68 -9.26 10.41 -3.05
C LEU A 68 -8.14 11.47 -2.99
N LYS A 69 -7.76 12.09 -4.11
CA LYS A 69 -6.66 13.06 -4.24
C LYS A 69 -5.34 12.53 -3.66
N VAL A 70 -5.07 11.24 -3.89
CA VAL A 70 -3.87 10.55 -3.40
C VAL A 70 -2.65 11.08 -4.16
N ARG A 71 -1.61 11.47 -3.43
CA ARG A 71 -0.36 11.95 -4.04
C ARG A 71 0.59 10.79 -4.29
N ASN A 72 1.08 10.68 -5.52
CA ASN A 72 2.12 9.72 -5.86
C ASN A 72 3.51 10.26 -5.47
N ILE A 73 4.21 9.58 -4.56
CA ILE A 73 5.56 9.93 -4.12
C ILE A 73 6.62 9.15 -4.90
N SER A 74 7.71 9.83 -5.27
CA SER A 74 8.81 9.18 -5.99
C SER A 74 9.56 8.18 -5.10
N ILE A 75 10.01 7.06 -5.68
CA ILE A 75 10.96 6.16 -5.03
C ILE A 75 12.37 6.75 -5.17
N THR A 76 12.91 7.27 -4.08
CA THR A 76 14.26 7.85 -4.04
C THR A 76 15.31 6.80 -3.61
N PRO A 77 16.61 7.06 -3.82
CA PRO A 77 17.67 6.20 -3.30
C PRO A 77 17.61 5.97 -1.79
N GLU A 78 17.16 6.96 -1.01
CA GLU A 78 16.96 6.86 0.44
C GLU A 78 15.84 5.87 0.78
N ILE A 79 14.72 5.93 0.07
CA ILE A 79 13.63 4.96 0.21
C ILE A 79 14.13 3.56 -0.15
N GLY A 80 14.91 3.41 -1.22
CA GLY A 80 15.54 2.15 -1.59
C GLY A 80 16.44 1.58 -0.50
N LYS A 81 17.31 2.40 0.10
CA LYS A 81 18.16 1.99 1.24
C LYS A 81 17.31 1.56 2.44
N ARG A 82 16.23 2.27 2.75
CA ARG A 82 15.30 1.91 3.84
C ARG A 82 14.58 0.60 3.56
N ALA A 83 14.13 0.37 2.32
CA ALA A 83 13.47 -0.87 1.92
C ALA A 83 14.41 -2.07 2.07
N ILE A 84 15.69 -1.94 1.69
CA ILE A 84 16.71 -2.98 1.93
C ILE A 84 16.82 -3.30 3.42
N ARG A 85 16.90 -2.28 4.30
CA ARG A 85 16.98 -2.50 5.74
C ARG A 85 15.72 -3.16 6.29
N ALA A 86 14.54 -2.72 5.84
CA ALA A 86 13.27 -3.34 6.20
C ALA A 86 13.21 -4.81 5.76
N ARG A 87 13.74 -5.15 4.57
CA ARG A 87 13.77 -6.54 4.08
C ARG A 87 14.65 -7.44 4.92
N VAL A 88 15.78 -6.93 5.42
CA VAL A 88 16.67 -7.67 6.34
C VAL A 88 16.04 -7.82 7.72
N GLN A 89 15.39 -6.76 8.22
CA GLN A 89 14.85 -6.73 9.58
C GLN A 89 13.53 -7.48 9.72
N TYR A 90 12.62 -7.32 8.76
CA TYR A 90 11.24 -7.78 8.85
C TYR A 90 10.83 -8.75 7.74
N GLY A 91 11.71 -9.04 6.79
CA GLY A 91 11.47 -10.05 5.78
C GLY A 91 11.67 -11.48 6.32
N LYS A 92 11.36 -12.49 5.50
CA LYS A 92 11.45 -13.91 5.91
C LYS A 92 12.84 -14.29 6.44
N PRO A 93 12.95 -15.05 7.56
CA PRO A 93 11.87 -15.76 8.29
C PRO A 93 11.21 -14.97 9.45
N HIS A 94 11.34 -13.64 9.50
CA HIS A 94 10.72 -12.82 10.54
C HIS A 94 9.17 -12.98 10.57
N PRO A 95 8.48 -12.89 11.73
CA PRO A 95 7.02 -13.02 11.82
C PRO A 95 6.21 -12.13 10.86
N ALA A 96 6.68 -10.90 10.61
CA ALA A 96 6.10 -9.97 9.63
C ALA A 96 6.15 -10.48 8.18
N GLN A 97 7.18 -11.28 7.84
CA GLN A 97 7.37 -11.90 6.52
C GLN A 97 7.31 -10.93 5.31
N LEU A 98 7.70 -9.66 5.48
CA LEU A 98 7.54 -8.62 4.46
C LEU A 98 8.14 -9.03 3.10
N ASN A 99 7.33 -8.90 2.05
CA ASN A 99 7.73 -9.09 0.66
C ASN A 99 8.36 -7.80 0.07
N MET A 100 8.69 -7.78 -1.22
CA MET A 100 9.31 -6.61 -1.84
C MET A 100 8.41 -5.36 -1.79
N GLY A 101 7.15 -5.48 -2.20
CA GLY A 101 6.15 -4.42 -2.13
C GLY A 101 5.99 -3.88 -0.71
N ASP A 102 5.81 -4.78 0.25
CA ASP A 102 5.64 -4.41 1.66
C ASP A 102 6.85 -3.63 2.20
N THR A 103 8.07 -4.01 1.81
CA THR A 103 9.28 -3.29 2.23
C THR A 103 9.37 -1.89 1.66
N PHE A 104 8.86 -1.67 0.44
CA PHE A 104 8.75 -0.32 -0.14
C PHE A 104 7.62 0.48 0.51
N ALA A 105 6.47 -0.12 0.78
CA ALA A 105 5.37 0.49 1.52
C ALA A 105 5.83 0.93 2.92
N TYR A 106 6.50 0.02 3.66
CA TYR A 106 7.15 0.30 4.93
C TYR A 106 8.14 1.48 4.81
N ALA A 107 9.05 1.42 3.82
CA ALA A 107 10.08 2.43 3.65
C ALA A 107 9.49 3.81 3.33
N CYS A 108 8.44 3.87 2.52
CA CYS A 108 7.70 5.09 2.22
C CYS A 108 7.05 5.67 3.48
N ALA A 109 6.26 4.86 4.19
CA ALA A 109 5.59 5.29 5.42
C ALA A 109 6.60 5.79 6.46
N LYS A 110 7.70 5.06 6.67
CA LYS A 110 8.75 5.43 7.61
C LYS A 110 9.52 6.69 7.19
N ASN A 111 9.80 6.85 5.89
CA ASN A 111 10.56 8.00 5.39
C ASN A 111 9.79 9.32 5.53
N TYR A 112 8.49 9.30 5.30
CA TYR A 112 7.63 10.48 5.42
C TYR A 112 6.98 10.62 6.81
N ASN A 113 7.25 9.69 7.73
CA ASN A 113 6.66 9.62 9.07
C ASN A 113 5.12 9.72 9.04
N ILE A 114 4.50 8.92 8.17
CA ILE A 114 3.05 8.89 7.97
C ILE A 114 2.48 7.50 8.30
N PRO A 115 1.22 7.41 8.77
CA PRO A 115 0.57 6.12 9.00
C PRO A 115 0.48 5.29 7.72
N LEU A 116 0.51 3.97 7.85
CA LEU A 116 0.35 3.02 6.74
C LEU A 116 -1.04 2.39 6.77
N LEU A 117 -1.75 2.44 5.65
CA LEU A 117 -3.00 1.70 5.43
C LEU A 117 -2.72 0.45 4.60
N TYR A 118 -2.98 -0.71 5.19
CA TYR A 118 -2.76 -2.02 4.60
C TYR A 118 -3.88 -2.98 5.03
N LYS A 119 -4.02 -4.10 4.32
CA LYS A 119 -4.86 -5.22 4.72
C LYS A 119 -3.99 -6.36 5.27
N GLY A 120 -4.46 -7.08 6.29
CA GLY A 120 -3.82 -8.32 6.75
C GLY A 120 -2.97 -8.18 8.03
N LYS A 121 -1.99 -9.09 8.18
CA LYS A 121 -1.17 -9.26 9.40
C LYS A 121 0.31 -8.97 9.18
N ASP A 122 0.66 -8.27 8.11
CA ASP A 122 2.06 -8.16 7.69
C ASP A 122 2.83 -7.10 8.50
N PHE A 123 2.17 -6.00 8.89
CA PHE A 123 2.80 -4.91 9.63
C PHE A 123 2.63 -4.87 11.17
N PRO A 124 1.69 -5.60 11.84
CA PRO A 124 1.60 -5.66 13.30
C PRO A 124 2.88 -6.10 14.03
N HIS A 125 3.82 -6.74 13.32
CA HIS A 125 5.12 -7.16 13.85
C HIS A 125 6.25 -6.22 13.43
N THR A 126 5.93 -4.98 13.07
CA THR A 126 6.91 -3.93 12.74
C THR A 126 6.77 -2.76 13.70
N ASP A 127 7.72 -1.84 13.67
CA ASP A 127 7.70 -0.56 14.40
C ASP A 127 6.83 0.53 13.73
N LEU A 128 5.98 0.14 12.78
CA LEU A 128 4.92 0.98 12.21
C LEU A 128 3.52 0.61 12.72
N ALA A 129 3.42 -0.43 13.55
CA ALA A 129 2.17 -0.84 14.21
C ALA A 129 1.81 0.06 15.40
#